data_AF-A0A0A2AC22-F1
#
_entry.id   AF-A0A0A2AC22-F1
#
_cell.length_a   1.000
_cell.length_b   1.000
_cell.length_c   1.000
_cell.angle_alpha   90.00
_cell.angle_beta   90.00
_cell.angle_gamma   90.00
#
_symmetry.space_group_name_H-M   'P 1'
#
loop_
_entity.id
_entity.type
_entity.pdbx_description
1 polymer ?
#
loop_
_entity_poly.entity_id
_entity_poly.type
_entity_poly.pdbx_seq_one_letter_code
_entity_poly.pdbx_strand_id
1 'polypeptide(L)' 'MNNLINPLALGKVLKKYNLTPQNKQQVVLLSKQKTATWSAIHRLARKLEFKQSVVDQQQQH' A
#
# COMPACT_ATOMS: atom_id res chain seq x y z
N MET A 1 5.00 18.98 -12.94
CA MET A 1 3.86 18.44 -12.16
C MET A 1 4.39 17.93 -10.83
N ASN A 2 4.11 18.62 -9.73
CA ASN A 2 4.41 18.09 -8.39
C ASN A 2 3.30 17.12 -8.01
N ASN A 3 3.47 15.83 -8.29
CA ASN A 3 2.61 14.76 -7.78
C ASN A 3 2.91 14.54 -6.29
N LEU A 4 2.65 15.55 -5.47
CA LEU A 4 2.70 15.41 -4.02
C LEU A 4 1.46 14.61 -3.61
N ILE A 5 1.69 13.36 -3.23
CA ILE A 5 0.64 12.50 -2.69
C ILE A 5 0.14 13.12 -1.38
N ASN A 6 -1.14 13.47 -1.34
CA ASN A 6 -1.74 14.03 -0.14
C ASN A 6 -1.70 12.99 1.01
N PRO A 7 -1.09 13.31 2.16
CA PRO A 7 -0.97 12.38 3.29
C PRO A 7 -2.34 11.91 3.82
N LEU A 8 -3.39 12.74 3.75
CA LEU A 8 -4.75 12.36 4.14
C LEU A 8 -5.33 11.30 3.21
N ALA A 9 -5.12 11.45 1.90
CA ALA A 9 -5.56 10.48 0.91
C ALA A 9 -4.76 9.17 1.02
N LEU A 10 -3.47 9.25 1.34
CA LEU A 10 -2.64 8.08 1.62
C LEU A 10 -3.16 7.31 2.83
N GLY A 11 -3.53 8.02 3.91
CA GLY A 11 -4.17 7.41 5.08
C GLY A 11 -5.44 6.63 4.76
N LYS A 12 -6.27 7.12 3.83
CA LYS A 12 -7.46 6.40 3.34
C LYS A 12 -7.08 5.10 2.61
N VAL A 13 -6.06 5.15 1.76
CA VAL A 13 -5.55 3.95 1.05
C VAL A 13 -5.03 2.91 2.04
N LEU A 14 -4.21 3.32 3.01
CA LEU A 14 -3.64 2.41 4.00
C LEU A 14 -4.70 1.74 4.87
N LYS A 15 -5.80 2.45 5.20
CA LYS A 15 -6.96 1.88 5.90
C LYS A 15 -7.78 0.95 5.02
N LYS A 16 -7.95 1.27 3.73
CA LYS A 16 -8.76 0.48 2.79
C LYS A 16 -8.26 -0.95 2.60
N TYR A 17 -6.95 -1.15 2.49
CA TYR A 17 -6.34 -2.44 2.13
C TYR A 17 -5.85 -3.26 3.34
N ASN A 18 -6.30 -2.91 4.55
CA ASN A 18 -5.98 -3.56 5.83
C ASN A 18 -4.52 -4.07 5.98
N LEU A 19 -3.56 -3.26 5.55
CA LEU A 19 -2.17 -3.68 5.42
C LEU A 19 -1.49 -3.87 6.79
N THR A 20 -0.62 -4.88 6.91
CA THR A 20 0.31 -4.99 8.05
C THR A 20 1.19 -3.75 8.20
N PRO A 21 1.76 -3.46 9.40
CA PRO A 21 2.68 -2.35 9.59
C PRO A 21 3.85 -2.33 8.59
N GLN A 22 4.41 -3.50 8.27
CA GLN A 22 5.49 -3.64 7.29
C GLN A 22 5.04 -3.26 5.87
N ASN A 23 3.84 -3.71 5.46
CA ASN A 23 3.27 -3.38 4.15
C ASN A 23 2.90 -1.89 4.05
N LYS A 24 2.41 -1.28 5.13
CA LYS A 24 2.13 0.17 5.20
C LYS A 24 3.39 0.99 4.94
N GLN A 25 4.53 0.61 5.51
CA GLN A 25 5.80 1.30 5.29
C GLN A 25 6.24 1.26 3.82
N GLN A 26 6.08 0.14 3.13
CA GLN A 26 6.40 0.03 1.69
C GLN A 26 5.54 0.96 0.84
N VAL A 27 4.24 1.05 1.13
CA VAL A 27 3.32 1.95 0.42
C VAL A 27 3.66 3.42 0.70
N VAL A 28 4.02 3.77 1.94
CA VAL A 28 4.48 5.12 2.30
C VAL A 28 5.79 5.46 1.59
N LEU A 29 6.74 4.53 1.52
CA LEU A 29 8.01 4.75 0.83
C LEU A 29 7.78 5.02 -0.66
N LEU A 30 6.90 4.25 -1.31
CA LEU A 30 6.52 4.50 -2.70
C LEU A 30 5.88 5.88 -2.86
N SER A 31 4.97 6.29 -1.96
CA SER A 31 4.30 7.59 -2.04
C SER A 31 5.23 8.81 -1.98
N LYS A 32 6.43 8.64 -1.42
CA LYS A 32 7.47 9.69 -1.35
C LYS A 32 8.27 9.83 -2.66
N GLN A 33 8.16 8.87 -3.57
CA GLN A 33 8.85 8.94 -4.86
C GLN A 33 8.14 9.92 -5.80
N LYS A 34 8.91 10.79 -6.48
CA LYS A 34 8.37 11.79 -7.42
C LYS A 34 7.60 11.18 -8.60
N THR A 35 7.90 9.92 -8.93
CA THR A 35 7.27 9.16 -10.02
C THR A 35 6.04 8.36 -9.58
N ALA A 36 5.71 8.37 -8.28
CA ALA A 36 4.60 7.61 -7.76
C ALA A 36 3.26 8.20 -8.22
N THR A 37 2.44 7.36 -8.83
CA THR A 37 1.06 7.69 -9.19
C THR A 37 0.11 7.02 -8.19
N TRP A 38 -1.09 7.57 -8.04
CA TRP A 38 -2.15 6.93 -7.25
C TRP A 38 -2.40 5.50 -7.73
N SER A 39 -2.43 5.26 -9.04
CA SER A 39 -2.59 3.93 -9.62
C SER A 39 -1.48 2.96 -9.16
N ALA A 40 -0.23 3.41 -9.11
CA ALA A 40 0.89 2.58 -8.62
C ALA A 40 0.76 2.28 -7.13
N ILE A 41 0.35 3.26 -6.32
CA ILE A 41 0.12 3.11 -4.87
C ILE A 41 -1.01 2.11 -4.61
N HIS A 42 -2.15 2.24 -5.29
CA HIS A 42 -3.28 1.32 -5.17
C HIS A 42 -2.91 -0.10 -5.62
N ARG A 43 -2.16 -0.23 -6.73
CA ARG A 43 -1.70 -1.53 -7.23
C ARG A 43 -0.75 -2.20 -6.24
N LEU A 44 0.18 -1.45 -5.65
CA LEU A 44 1.10 -1.96 -4.63
C LEU A 44 0.33 -2.39 -3.38
N ALA A 45 -0.55 -1.54 -2.85
CA ALA A 45 -1.35 -1.84 -1.67
C ALA A 45 -2.18 -3.12 -1.87
N ARG A 46 -2.90 -3.25 -2.98
CA ARG A 46 -3.68 -4.46 -3.29
C ARG A 46 -2.80 -5.71 -3.44
N LYS A 47 -1.62 -5.59 -4.05
CA LYS A 47 -0.67 -6.71 -4.17
C LYS A 47 -0.16 -7.17 -2.81
N LEU A 48 0.09 -6.24 -1.90
CA LEU A 48 0.57 -6.54 -0.55
C LEU A 48 -0.54 -7.16 0.31
N GLU A 49 -1.77 -6.65 0.23
CA GLU A 49 -2.96 -7.25 0.84
C GLU A 49 -3.15 -8.70 0.36
N PHE A 50 -3.11 -8.92 -0.96
CA PHE A 50 -3.26 -10.27 -1.51
C PHE A 50 -2.16 -11.23 -1.02
N LYS A 51 -0.90 -10.79 -1.02
CA LYS A 51 0.21 -11.59 -0.49
C LYS A 51 0.03 -11.92 0.99
N GLN A 52 -0.41 -10.96 1.78
CA GLN A 52 -0.72 -11.17 3.19
C GLN A 52 -1.80 -12.23 3.36
N SER A 53 -2.92 -12.11 2.64
CA SER A 53 -4.00 -13.12 2.69
C SER A 53 -3.54 -14.51 2.27
N VAL A 54 -2.66 -14.62 1.25
CA VAL A 54 -2.11 -15.91 0.83
C VAL A 54 -1.18 -16.51 1.89
N VAL A 55 -0.34 -15.69 2.54
CA VAL A 55 0.52 -16.16 3.64
C VAL A 55 -0.31 -16.58 4.85
N ASP A 56 -1.34 -15.80 5.21
CA ASP A 56 -2.27 -16.15 6.29
C ASP A 56 -3.00 -17.46 5.98
N GLN A 57 -3.38 -17.70 4.72
CA GLN A 57 -3.99 -18.97 4.29
C GLN A 57 -3.00 -20.15 4.33
N GLN A 58 -1.71 -19.92 4.04
CA GLN A 58 -0.68 -20.97 4.07
C GLN A 58 -0.20 -21.31 5.49
N GLN A 59 -0.29 -20.39 6.45
CA GLN A 59 0.07 -20.68 7.86
C GLN A 59 -1.02 -21.43 8.64
N GLN A 60 -2.22 -21.59 8.08
CA GLN A 60 -3.34 -22.28 8.70
C GLN A 60 -3.47 -23.75 8.26
N HIS A 61 -2.51 -24.29 7.49
CA HIS A 61 -2.59 -25.63 6.89
C HIS A 61 -1.38 -26.50 7.18
#